data_AF-A0A925AFF0-F1
#
_entry.id   AF-A0A925AFF0-F1
#
_cell.length_a   1.000
_cell.length_b   1.000
_cell.length_c   1.000
_cell.angle_alpha   90.00
_cell.angle_beta   90.00
_cell.angle_gamma   90.00
#
_symmetry.space_group_name_H-M   'P 1'
#
loop_
_entity.id
_entity.type
_entity.pdbx_description
1 polymer ?
#
loop_
_entity_poly.entity_id
_entity_poly.type
_entity_poly.pdbx_seq_one_letter_code
_entity_poly.pdbx_strand_id
1 'polypeptide(L)'
;MMCARRVSLAVLGSLAVCTASTISSADIIRFTFRGEVTGIEGSLPPPPEITIGTPYEFTYVFDTETTDTDPDPQGGAYEGSIRRSRLNINGYGFETRSGAIHILNDGFAGDSYQGAVQDPIRRAAINLTSLGGGALSSDELPEDLTLADFQLRDFTLDINIGPAFTRVLGGVRELERIEITCACDWNFDGTQNSQDLFDFLSDFFSQNADYNNDGFTNSADFFDFLVCFFAPCP
;
A
#
# COMPACT_ATOMS: atom_id res chain seq x y z
N MET A 1 14.19 -8.35 18.30
CA MET A 1 14.06 -9.49 19.24
C MET A 1 15.42 -10.20 19.33
N MET A 2 16.15 -10.04 20.44
CA MET A 2 17.53 -10.53 20.61
C MET A 2 17.54 -12.01 21.05
N CYS A 3 18.15 -12.89 20.26
CA CYS A 3 18.37 -14.28 20.64
C CYS A 3 19.59 -14.39 21.60
N ALA A 4 19.34 -14.39 22.91
CA ALA A 4 20.37 -14.63 23.92
C ALA A 4 20.73 -16.13 23.99
N ARG A 5 21.99 -16.47 23.69
CA ARG A 5 22.50 -17.84 23.61
C ARG A 5 23.18 -18.25 24.92
N ARG A 6 22.63 -19.23 25.65
CA ARG A 6 23.34 -19.97 26.71
C ARG A 6 24.33 -20.95 26.07
N VAL A 7 25.61 -20.84 26.45
CA VAL A 7 26.67 -21.77 26.02
C VAL A 7 26.76 -22.90 27.04
N SER A 8 26.38 -24.11 26.63
CA SER A 8 26.77 -25.36 27.29
C SER A 8 27.73 -26.11 26.38
N LEU A 9 28.90 -26.40 26.92
CA LEU A 9 30.06 -27.01 26.27
C LEU A 9 29.90 -28.53 26.24
N ALA A 10 29.68 -29.12 25.06
CA ALA A 10 29.92 -30.54 24.81
C ALA A 10 30.32 -30.75 23.34
N VAL A 11 31.53 -31.28 23.17
CA VAL A 11 32.20 -31.61 21.92
C VAL A 11 31.70 -32.95 21.41
N LEU A 12 31.20 -33.00 20.16
CA LEU A 12 31.43 -34.07 19.17
C LEU A 12 30.74 -33.69 17.84
N GLY A 13 31.47 -33.89 16.74
CA GLY A 13 31.24 -33.31 15.42
C GLY A 13 29.87 -33.54 14.79
N SER A 14 29.18 -32.43 14.54
CA SER A 14 28.17 -32.28 13.49
C SER A 14 28.54 -31.02 12.73
N LEU A 15 28.76 -31.12 11.41
CA LEU A 15 28.83 -29.93 10.55
C LEU A 15 27.49 -29.20 10.69
N ALA A 16 27.46 -28.13 11.46
CA ALA A 16 26.37 -27.17 11.44
C ALA A 16 26.48 -26.44 10.10
N VAL A 17 25.77 -26.93 9.10
CA VAL A 17 25.44 -26.13 7.92
C VAL A 17 24.59 -24.98 8.44
N CYS A 18 25.18 -23.80 8.60
CA CYS A 18 24.41 -22.57 8.65
C CYS A 18 23.72 -22.44 7.30
N THR A 19 22.51 -22.97 7.18
CA THR A 19 21.60 -22.57 6.11
C THR A 19 21.43 -21.07 6.30
N ALA A 20 21.99 -20.29 5.38
CA ALA A 20 21.67 -18.89 5.28
C ALA A 20 20.14 -18.84 5.18
N SER A 21 19.48 -18.28 6.20
CA SER A 21 18.08 -17.90 6.05
C SER A 21 18.06 -16.96 4.86
N THR A 22 17.46 -17.42 3.76
CA THR A 22 16.97 -16.50 2.74
C THR A 22 16.02 -15.59 3.49
N ILE A 23 16.46 -14.35 3.73
CA ILE A 23 15.55 -13.31 4.14
C ILE A 23 14.59 -13.25 2.97
N SER A 24 13.38 -13.78 3.15
CA SER A 24 12.26 -13.45 2.28
C SER A 24 12.20 -11.94 2.39
N SER A 25 12.59 -11.25 1.32
CA SER A 25 12.40 -9.81 1.30
C SER A 25 10.89 -9.61 1.36
N ALA A 26 10.42 -8.70 2.21
CA ALA A 26 9.04 -8.24 2.13
C ALA A 26 8.71 -7.91 0.67
N ASP A 27 7.61 -8.46 0.17
CA ASP A 27 7.15 -8.16 -1.17
C ASP A 27 6.40 -6.83 -1.11
N ILE A 28 7.02 -5.78 -1.64
CA ILE A 28 6.36 -4.49 -1.79
C ILE A 28 5.49 -4.58 -3.04
N ILE A 29 4.19 -4.33 -2.88
CA ILE A 29 3.22 -4.45 -3.96
C ILE A 29 2.56 -3.11 -4.21
N ARG A 30 2.45 -2.75 -5.48
CA ARG A 30 1.64 -1.62 -5.95
C ARG A 30 0.37 -2.11 -6.61
N PHE A 31 -0.75 -1.59 -6.13
CA PHE A 31 -2.03 -1.68 -6.83
C PHE A 31 -2.42 -0.33 -7.42
N THR A 32 -2.82 -0.36 -8.69
CA THR A 32 -3.39 0.77 -9.40
C THR A 32 -4.80 0.44 -9.86
N PHE A 33 -5.79 1.14 -9.30
CA PHE A 33 -7.20 1.02 -9.63
C PHE A 33 -7.61 2.13 -10.58
N ARG A 34 -8.29 1.79 -11.67
CA ARG A 34 -8.83 2.76 -12.63
C ARG A 34 -10.33 2.59 -12.80
N GLY A 35 -10.99 3.70 -13.05
CA GLY A 35 -12.44 3.74 -13.22
C GLY A 35 -12.94 5.12 -13.62
N GLU A 36 -14.24 5.33 -13.45
CA GLU A 36 -14.90 6.61 -13.73
C GLU A 36 -15.75 7.02 -12.53
N VAL A 37 -15.87 8.33 -12.32
CA VAL A 37 -16.76 8.92 -11.33
C VAL A 37 -18.21 8.64 -11.74
N THR A 38 -18.98 7.99 -10.88
CA THR A 38 -20.38 7.61 -11.11
C THR A 38 -21.36 8.51 -10.37
N GLY A 39 -20.93 9.18 -9.31
CA GLY A 39 -21.78 10.04 -8.48
C GLY A 39 -21.01 11.08 -7.70
N ILE A 40 -21.68 12.18 -7.38
CA ILE A 40 -21.16 13.22 -6.49
C ILE A 40 -22.29 13.62 -5.55
N GLU A 41 -22.01 13.59 -4.25
CA GLU A 41 -22.94 13.87 -3.17
C GLU A 41 -22.35 14.90 -2.20
N GLY A 42 -23.19 15.51 -1.37
CA GLY A 42 -22.75 16.42 -0.30
C GLY A 42 -23.14 17.87 -0.49
N SER A 43 -22.76 18.70 0.47
CA SER A 43 -23.11 20.13 0.57
C SER A 43 -22.02 21.06 0.04
N LEU A 44 -20.77 20.59 -0.07
CA LEU A 44 -19.69 21.33 -0.72
C LEU A 44 -19.74 21.10 -2.24
N PRO A 45 -19.45 22.14 -3.06
CA PRO A 45 -19.23 21.93 -4.48
C PRO A 45 -17.95 21.09 -4.68
N PRO A 46 -17.96 20.10 -5.60
CA PRO A 46 -16.75 19.36 -5.92
C PRO A 46 -15.69 20.29 -6.55
N PRO A 47 -14.39 19.94 -6.47
CA PRO A 47 -13.37 20.54 -7.31
C PRO A 47 -13.81 20.54 -8.79
N PRO A 48 -13.58 21.63 -9.55
CA PRO A 48 -14.09 21.77 -10.92
C PRO A 48 -13.56 20.71 -11.89
N GLU A 49 -12.43 20.09 -11.58
CA GLU A 49 -11.82 18.99 -12.34
C GLU A 49 -12.64 17.70 -12.25
N ILE A 50 -13.48 17.55 -11.20
CA ILE A 50 -14.22 16.34 -10.89
C ILE A 50 -15.68 16.49 -11.34
N THR A 51 -16.03 15.74 -12.38
CA THR A 51 -17.42 15.63 -12.87
C THR A 51 -17.81 14.16 -13.06
N ILE A 52 -19.11 13.85 -13.14
CA ILE A 52 -19.56 12.48 -13.43
C ILE A 52 -19.04 12.07 -14.83
N GLY A 53 -18.50 10.85 -14.93
CA GLY A 53 -17.83 10.31 -16.11
C GLY A 53 -16.34 10.66 -16.19
N THR A 54 -15.81 11.44 -15.24
CA THR A 54 -14.37 11.76 -15.21
C THR A 54 -13.58 10.50 -14.84
N PRO A 55 -12.52 10.14 -15.59
CA PRO A 55 -11.69 9.01 -15.23
C PRO A 55 -10.89 9.32 -13.96
N TYR A 56 -10.69 8.30 -13.14
CA TYR A 56 -9.78 8.36 -12.00
C TYR A 56 -8.74 7.24 -12.08
N GLU A 57 -7.58 7.53 -11.49
CA GLU A 57 -6.53 6.56 -11.20
C GLU A 57 -6.15 6.70 -9.73
N PHE A 58 -6.33 5.62 -8.96
CA PHE A 58 -5.95 5.54 -7.57
C PHE A 58 -4.91 4.45 -7.38
N THR A 59 -3.72 4.85 -6.96
CA THR A 59 -2.57 3.96 -6.75
C THR A 59 -2.20 3.96 -5.29
N TYR A 60 -1.87 2.80 -4.74
CA TYR A 60 -1.15 2.71 -3.47
C TYR A 60 -0.15 1.55 -3.46
N VAL A 61 0.86 1.71 -2.63
CA VAL A 61 1.96 0.78 -2.40
C VAL A 61 1.89 0.32 -0.96
N PHE A 62 1.94 -0.98 -0.74
CA PHE A 62 1.88 -1.58 0.59
C PHE A 62 2.92 -2.68 0.77
N ASP A 63 3.20 -2.97 2.03
CA ASP A 63 4.14 -3.99 2.47
C ASP A 63 3.37 -5.23 2.95
N THR A 64 3.58 -6.38 2.29
CA THR A 64 2.91 -7.64 2.62
C THR A 64 3.31 -8.20 3.99
N GLU A 65 4.44 -7.78 4.56
CA GLU A 65 4.87 -8.19 5.90
C GLU A 65 4.30 -7.31 7.02
N THR A 66 3.44 -6.34 6.68
CA THR A 66 2.76 -5.53 7.69
C THR A 66 2.01 -6.46 8.64
N THR A 67 2.30 -6.35 9.93
CA THR A 67 1.66 -7.19 10.94
C THR A 67 0.19 -6.83 11.09
N ASP A 68 -0.65 -7.85 11.11
CA ASP A 68 -2.06 -7.70 11.46
C ASP A 68 -2.23 -7.18 12.89
N THR A 69 -3.00 -6.10 13.03
CA THR A 69 -3.27 -5.46 14.33
C THR A 69 -4.56 -5.96 14.97
N ASP A 70 -5.40 -6.70 14.25
CA ASP A 70 -6.62 -7.32 14.76
C ASP A 70 -6.46 -8.85 14.80
N PRO A 71 -6.55 -9.51 15.97
CA PRO A 71 -6.40 -10.96 16.06
C PRO A 71 -7.64 -11.76 15.62
N ASP A 72 -8.58 -11.18 14.86
CA ASP A 72 -9.79 -11.87 14.40
C ASP A 72 -9.45 -12.84 13.26
N PRO A 73 -9.70 -14.17 13.38
CA PRO A 73 -9.39 -15.15 12.33
C PRO A 73 -10.12 -14.95 10.99
N GLN A 74 -11.10 -14.06 10.94
CA GLN A 74 -11.87 -13.72 9.74
C GLN A 74 -11.61 -12.28 9.28
N GLY A 75 -10.86 -11.49 10.06
CA GLY A 75 -10.76 -10.06 9.86
C GLY A 75 -9.33 -9.57 10.10
N GLY A 76 -8.68 -9.13 9.02
CA GLY A 76 -7.35 -8.54 9.10
C GLY A 76 -7.40 -7.02 9.07
N ALA A 77 -6.64 -6.37 9.96
CA ALA A 77 -6.47 -4.93 10.01
C ALA A 77 -4.99 -4.54 9.97
N TYR A 78 -4.54 -4.05 8.81
CA TYR A 78 -3.15 -3.73 8.54
C TYR A 78 -2.92 -2.23 8.61
N GLU A 79 -2.93 -1.69 9.82
CA GLU A 79 -2.73 -0.27 10.07
C GLU A 79 -1.33 0.18 9.65
N GLY A 80 -1.26 1.23 8.83
CA GLY A 80 0.01 1.75 8.31
C GLY A 80 0.65 0.89 7.21
N SER A 81 -0.05 -0.14 6.70
CA SER A 81 0.45 -0.97 5.60
C SER A 81 0.71 -0.18 4.32
N ILE A 82 -0.07 0.86 4.05
CA ILE A 82 0.08 1.69 2.85
C ILE A 82 1.21 2.69 3.09
N ARG A 83 2.36 2.44 2.44
CA ARG A 83 3.56 3.28 2.49
C ARG A 83 3.43 4.56 1.67
N ARG A 84 2.75 4.47 0.52
CA ARG A 84 2.55 5.59 -0.40
C ARG A 84 1.25 5.41 -1.17
N SER A 85 0.54 6.49 -1.41
CA SER A 85 -0.68 6.48 -2.21
C SER A 85 -0.84 7.77 -2.98
N ARG A 86 -1.41 7.66 -4.18
CA ARG A 86 -1.66 8.77 -5.09
C ARG A 86 -3.02 8.59 -5.75
N LEU A 87 -3.85 9.61 -5.66
CA LEU A 87 -5.06 9.74 -6.47
C LEU A 87 -4.84 10.79 -7.55
N ASN A 88 -5.34 10.53 -8.75
CA ASN A 88 -5.51 11.50 -9.81
C ASN A 88 -6.92 11.39 -10.40
N ILE A 89 -7.67 12.50 -10.38
CA ILE A 89 -8.96 12.66 -11.06
C ILE A 89 -8.85 13.87 -11.98
N ASN A 90 -8.53 13.64 -13.26
CA ASN A 90 -8.45 14.70 -14.28
C ASN A 90 -7.63 15.94 -13.84
N GLY A 91 -6.47 15.70 -13.23
CA GLY A 91 -5.58 16.76 -12.74
C GLY A 91 -5.78 17.16 -11.28
N TYR A 92 -6.92 16.80 -10.68
CA TYR A 92 -7.05 16.85 -9.22
C TYR A 92 -6.26 15.71 -8.60
N GLY A 93 -5.14 16.06 -7.95
CA GLY A 93 -4.24 15.10 -7.32
C GLY A 93 -4.26 15.20 -5.79
N PHE A 94 -4.15 14.05 -5.12
CA PHE A 94 -3.68 14.02 -3.73
C PHE A 94 -2.73 12.85 -3.51
N GLU A 95 -1.78 13.03 -2.60
CA GLU A 95 -0.81 12.01 -2.21
C GLU A 95 -0.75 11.95 -0.69
N THR A 96 -0.67 10.74 -0.12
CA THR A 96 -0.45 10.53 1.32
C THR A 96 0.35 9.25 1.55
N ARG A 97 1.07 9.20 2.68
CA ARG A 97 1.89 8.06 3.13
C ARG A 97 1.27 7.31 4.31
N SER A 98 -0.02 7.53 4.53
CA SER A 98 -0.75 6.90 5.61
C SER A 98 -2.05 6.33 5.07
N GLY A 99 -2.22 5.05 5.33
CA GLY A 99 -3.42 4.31 5.03
C GLY A 99 -3.37 2.93 5.65
N ALA A 100 -4.49 2.25 5.55
CA ALA A 100 -4.67 0.90 6.07
C ALA A 100 -5.35 0.05 5.01
N ILE A 101 -5.10 -1.25 5.11
CA ILE A 101 -5.83 -2.27 4.38
C ILE A 101 -6.61 -3.07 5.41
N HIS A 102 -7.90 -3.27 5.14
CA HIS A 102 -8.77 -4.12 5.91
C HIS A 102 -9.29 -5.25 5.03
N ILE A 103 -9.29 -6.44 5.61
CA ILE A 103 -9.69 -7.67 4.94
C ILE A 103 -10.75 -8.34 5.79
N LEU A 104 -11.77 -8.86 5.14
CA LEU A 104 -12.75 -9.73 5.77
C LEU A 104 -12.85 -10.98 4.90
N ASN A 105 -12.48 -12.13 5.45
CA ASN A 105 -12.59 -13.43 4.81
C ASN A 105 -13.83 -14.16 5.36
N ASP A 106 -14.73 -14.60 4.49
CA ASP A 106 -15.98 -15.27 4.86
C ASP A 106 -16.91 -14.44 5.76
N GLY A 107 -16.98 -13.13 5.54
CA GLY A 107 -17.92 -12.24 6.21
C GLY A 107 -19.39 -12.58 5.93
N PHE A 108 -20.34 -11.94 6.63
CA PHE A 108 -21.77 -12.18 6.41
C PHE A 108 -22.22 -11.97 4.96
N ALA A 109 -21.60 -11.00 4.27
CA ALA A 109 -21.84 -10.72 2.86
C ALA A 109 -20.87 -11.45 1.91
N GLY A 110 -20.00 -12.31 2.44
CA GLY A 110 -18.85 -12.90 1.77
C GLY A 110 -17.56 -12.12 2.03
N ASP A 111 -16.61 -12.18 1.11
CA ASP A 111 -15.27 -11.60 1.32
C ASP A 111 -15.28 -10.11 1.01
N SER A 112 -14.49 -9.34 1.75
CA SER A 112 -14.29 -7.93 1.46
C SER A 112 -12.83 -7.53 1.57
N TYR A 113 -12.44 -6.65 0.66
CA TYR A 113 -11.15 -5.98 0.66
C TYR A 113 -11.37 -4.48 0.66
N GLN A 114 -10.73 -3.78 1.60
CA GLN A 114 -10.76 -2.32 1.66
C GLN A 114 -9.34 -1.77 1.79
N GLY A 115 -8.92 -0.98 0.80
CA GLY A 115 -7.70 -0.17 0.90
C GLY A 115 -8.11 1.29 1.07
N ALA A 116 -7.72 1.93 2.17
CA ALA A 116 -8.14 3.31 2.48
C ALA A 116 -6.96 4.17 2.92
N VAL A 117 -6.96 5.42 2.46
CA VAL A 117 -5.92 6.41 2.75
C VAL A 117 -6.57 7.71 3.19
N GLN A 118 -5.91 8.42 4.09
CA GLN A 118 -6.50 9.61 4.68
C GLN A 118 -5.46 10.70 4.95
N ASP A 119 -5.88 11.94 4.78
CA ASP A 119 -5.23 13.14 5.30
C ASP A 119 -6.26 13.94 6.15
N PRO A 120 -5.89 15.10 6.72
CA PRO A 120 -6.79 15.84 7.60
C PRO A 120 -8.17 16.20 7.03
N ILE A 121 -8.28 16.34 5.71
CA ILE A 121 -9.51 16.79 5.04
C ILE A 121 -10.02 15.83 3.97
N ARG A 122 -9.23 14.85 3.56
CA ARG A 122 -9.55 13.93 2.47
C ARG A 122 -9.41 12.49 2.90
N ARG A 123 -10.32 11.63 2.45
CA ARG A 123 -10.22 10.17 2.57
C ARG A 123 -10.55 9.56 1.22
N ALA A 124 -9.68 8.72 0.69
CA ALA A 124 -10.04 7.88 -0.45
C ALA A 124 -10.00 6.41 -0.08
N ALA A 125 -10.91 5.63 -0.65
CA ALA A 125 -10.97 4.20 -0.40
C ALA A 125 -11.38 3.43 -1.65
N ILE A 126 -10.85 2.22 -1.75
CA ILE A 126 -11.33 1.16 -2.62
C ILE A 126 -12.04 0.14 -1.75
N ASN A 127 -13.23 -0.28 -2.17
CA ASN A 127 -14.01 -1.30 -1.51
C ASN A 127 -14.37 -2.36 -2.56
N LEU A 128 -13.91 -3.58 -2.34
CA LEU A 128 -14.24 -4.72 -3.16
C LEU A 128 -15.00 -5.72 -2.30
N THR A 129 -16.09 -6.29 -2.81
CA THR A 129 -16.85 -7.32 -2.09
C THR A 129 -17.22 -8.47 -3.00
N SER A 130 -16.89 -9.69 -2.55
CA SER A 130 -17.31 -10.94 -3.16
C SER A 130 -18.56 -11.48 -2.46
N LEU A 131 -19.71 -11.39 -3.11
CA LEU A 131 -20.97 -11.97 -2.67
C LEU A 131 -20.90 -13.50 -2.78
N GLY A 132 -20.74 -14.17 -1.64
CA GLY A 132 -20.68 -15.64 -1.55
C GLY A 132 -19.30 -16.21 -1.21
N GLY A 133 -18.30 -15.35 -1.00
CA GLY A 133 -16.95 -15.74 -0.54
C GLY A 133 -16.05 -16.32 -1.64
N GLY A 134 -14.92 -16.89 -1.22
CA GLY A 134 -13.93 -17.57 -2.08
C GLY A 134 -13.08 -16.67 -2.97
N ALA A 135 -13.21 -15.35 -2.86
CA ALA A 135 -12.30 -14.39 -3.48
C ALA A 135 -11.02 -14.21 -2.65
N LEU A 136 -11.10 -14.45 -1.35
CA LEU A 136 -9.97 -14.46 -0.42
C LEU A 136 -9.87 -15.84 0.23
N SER A 137 -8.65 -16.28 0.51
CA SER A 137 -8.37 -17.57 1.15
C SER A 137 -8.01 -17.44 2.64
N SER A 138 -7.68 -16.23 3.08
CA SER A 138 -7.26 -15.87 4.43
C SER A 138 -7.56 -14.39 4.68
N ASP A 139 -7.38 -13.97 5.93
CA ASP A 139 -7.35 -12.59 6.41
C ASP A 139 -5.99 -11.90 6.18
N GLU A 140 -4.99 -12.63 5.68
CA GLU A 140 -3.65 -12.14 5.31
C GLU A 140 -3.71 -11.11 4.17
N LEU A 141 -2.76 -10.16 4.16
CA LEU A 141 -2.62 -9.20 3.05
C LEU A 141 -2.54 -9.95 1.71
N PRO A 142 -3.42 -9.67 0.74
CA PRO A 142 -3.43 -10.38 -0.51
C PRO A 142 -2.21 -9.98 -1.32
N GLU A 143 -1.41 -10.97 -1.70
CA GLU A 143 -0.38 -10.75 -2.69
C GLU A 143 -0.99 -10.46 -4.06
N ASP A 144 -2.16 -11.02 -4.39
CA ASP A 144 -2.85 -10.79 -5.67
C ASP A 144 -4.36 -10.57 -5.46
N LEU A 145 -4.97 -9.81 -6.37
CA LEU A 145 -6.40 -9.55 -6.39
C LEU A 145 -6.93 -9.72 -7.81
N THR A 146 -7.86 -10.64 -8.00
CA THR A 146 -8.54 -10.82 -9.29
C THR A 146 -9.88 -10.08 -9.28
N LEU A 147 -9.98 -8.96 -9.99
CA LEU A 147 -11.20 -8.12 -10.02
C LEU A 147 -12.47 -8.85 -10.46
N ALA A 148 -12.35 -9.97 -11.19
CA ALA A 148 -13.50 -10.75 -11.62
C ALA A 148 -14.21 -11.47 -10.45
N ASP A 149 -13.49 -11.68 -9.34
CA ASP A 149 -14.00 -12.38 -8.16
C ASP A 149 -14.87 -11.47 -7.27
N PHE A 150 -14.79 -10.15 -7.49
CA PHE A 150 -15.54 -9.14 -6.73
C PHE A 150 -16.72 -8.60 -7.55
N GLN A 151 -17.94 -8.77 -7.05
CA GLN A 151 -19.15 -8.28 -7.72
C GLN A 151 -19.40 -6.79 -7.42
N LEU A 152 -19.12 -6.35 -6.17
CA LEU A 152 -19.18 -4.94 -5.78
C LEU A 152 -17.78 -4.33 -5.78
N ARG A 153 -17.63 -3.17 -6.40
CA ARG A 153 -16.35 -2.59 -6.82
C ARG A 153 -16.44 -1.08 -6.81
N ASP A 154 -16.25 -0.52 -5.63
CA ASP A 154 -16.53 0.88 -5.38
C ASP A 154 -15.26 1.65 -5.01
N PHE A 155 -15.15 2.84 -5.58
CA PHE A 155 -14.21 3.87 -5.20
C PHE A 155 -14.96 5.00 -4.51
N THR A 156 -14.39 5.52 -3.42
CA THR A 156 -14.89 6.72 -2.76
C THR A 156 -13.77 7.72 -2.53
N LEU A 157 -14.08 9.01 -2.72
CA LEU A 157 -13.27 10.14 -2.25
C LEU A 157 -14.17 11.07 -1.44
N ASP A 158 -13.91 11.17 -0.15
CA ASP A 158 -14.54 12.10 0.77
C ASP A 158 -13.65 13.32 0.98
N ILE A 159 -14.22 14.52 0.83
CA ILE A 159 -13.59 15.81 1.13
C ILE A 159 -14.42 16.48 2.22
N ASN A 160 -13.85 16.64 3.42
CA ASN A 160 -14.53 17.15 4.61
C ASN A 160 -13.92 18.49 5.05
N ILE A 161 -14.77 19.53 5.16
CA ILE A 161 -14.39 20.85 5.65
C ILE A 161 -15.40 21.29 6.72
N GLY A 162 -15.07 21.02 7.98
CA GLY A 162 -15.99 21.27 9.10
C GLY A 162 -17.26 20.40 9.00
N PRO A 163 -18.47 20.97 9.06
CA PRO A 163 -19.72 20.21 8.92
C PRO A 163 -20.10 19.93 7.45
N ALA A 164 -19.38 20.52 6.49
CA ALA A 164 -19.67 20.41 5.09
C ALA A 164 -18.79 19.34 4.43
N PHE A 165 -19.32 18.61 3.47
CA PHE A 165 -18.59 17.55 2.77
C PHE A 165 -18.96 17.47 1.29
N THR A 166 -18.05 16.94 0.48
CA THR A 166 -18.32 16.37 -0.84
C THR A 166 -17.87 14.92 -0.84
N ARG A 167 -18.70 14.02 -1.35
CA ARG A 167 -18.37 12.62 -1.59
C ARG A 167 -18.42 12.35 -3.08
N VAL A 168 -17.31 11.86 -3.62
CA VAL A 168 -17.19 11.41 -5.00
C VAL A 168 -17.25 9.88 -4.99
N LEU A 169 -18.14 9.33 -5.79
CA LEU A 169 -18.34 7.90 -5.97
C LEU A 169 -17.81 7.50 -7.34
N GLY A 170 -17.17 6.34 -7.44
CA GLY A 170 -16.71 5.76 -8.70
C GLY A 170 -16.82 4.26 -8.70
N GLY A 171 -16.88 3.65 -9.88
CA GLY A 171 -16.81 2.20 -10.04
C GLY A 171 -15.42 1.77 -10.49
N VAL A 172 -14.85 0.74 -9.87
CA VAL A 172 -13.56 0.17 -10.27
C VAL A 172 -13.75 -0.71 -11.51
N ARG A 173 -12.98 -0.42 -12.57
CA ARG A 173 -13.05 -1.12 -13.87
C ARG A 173 -11.81 -1.94 -14.18
N GLU A 174 -10.66 -1.47 -13.73
CA GLU A 174 -9.37 -2.08 -13.99
C GLU A 174 -8.52 -2.03 -12.73
N LEU A 175 -7.70 -3.07 -12.56
CA LEU A 175 -6.69 -3.21 -11.53
C LEU A 175 -5.42 -3.65 -12.23
N GLU A 176 -4.36 -2.91 -11.98
CA GLU A 176 -3.00 -3.25 -12.34
C GLU A 176 -2.23 -3.54 -11.05
N ARG A 177 -1.54 -4.68 -11.04
CA ARG A 177 -0.67 -5.13 -9.96
C ARG A 177 0.77 -5.11 -10.45
N ILE A 178 1.65 -4.54 -9.66
CA ILE A 178 3.09 -4.53 -9.92
C ILE A 178 3.82 -4.92 -8.63
N GLU A 179 4.60 -6.02 -8.71
CA GLU A 179 5.57 -6.39 -7.68
C GLU A 179 6.79 -5.50 -7.80
N ILE A 180 7.25 -4.99 -6.67
CA ILE A 180 8.41 -4.10 -6.60
C ILE A 180 9.55 -4.86 -5.96
N THR A 181 10.45 -5.33 -6.80
CA THR A 181 11.62 -6.11 -6.36
C THR A 181 12.84 -5.24 -6.07
N CYS A 182 12.85 -3.97 -6.50
CA CYS A 182 13.90 -3.02 -6.07
C CYS A 182 13.45 -2.11 -4.94
N ALA A 183 14.15 -2.17 -3.81
CA ALA A 183 14.05 -1.14 -2.78
C ALA A 183 14.49 0.26 -3.29
N CYS A 184 15.31 0.32 -4.34
CA CYS A 184 15.79 1.54 -4.97
C CYS A 184 14.79 2.23 -5.91
N ASP A 185 13.70 1.55 -6.27
CA ASP A 185 12.58 2.12 -7.02
C ASP A 185 11.74 2.94 -6.04
N TRP A 186 12.22 4.15 -5.75
CA TRP A 186 11.71 5.03 -4.71
C TRP A 186 10.32 5.56 -5.03
N ASN A 187 10.02 5.77 -6.32
CA ASN A 187 8.69 6.19 -6.74
C ASN A 187 7.73 5.01 -6.95
N PHE A 188 8.25 3.78 -6.79
CA PHE A 188 7.52 2.53 -6.88
C PHE A 188 6.86 2.34 -8.25
N ASP A 189 7.51 2.83 -9.32
CA ASP A 189 6.99 2.80 -10.67
C ASP A 189 7.30 1.54 -11.49
N GLY A 190 8.06 0.62 -10.90
CA GLY A 190 8.58 -0.59 -11.52
C GLY A 190 9.87 -0.35 -12.30
N THR A 191 10.39 0.88 -12.34
CA THR A 191 11.58 1.24 -13.12
C THR A 191 12.55 2.14 -12.35
N GLN A 192 13.66 1.57 -11.88
CA GLN A 192 14.77 2.31 -11.30
C GLN A 192 15.41 3.27 -12.34
N ASN A 193 15.18 4.58 -12.21
CA ASN A 193 15.67 5.59 -13.11
C ASN A 193 15.95 6.93 -12.39
N SER A 194 16.35 7.98 -13.12
CA SER A 194 16.69 9.28 -12.51
C SER A 194 15.54 9.92 -11.72
N GLN A 195 14.29 9.56 -12.00
CA GLN A 195 13.13 10.04 -11.26
C GLN A 195 13.18 9.58 -9.79
N ASP A 196 13.54 8.31 -9.53
CA ASP A 196 13.68 7.78 -8.17
C ASP A 196 14.71 8.57 -7.36
N LEU A 197 15.85 8.87 -7.98
CA LEU A 197 16.89 9.67 -7.33
C LEU A 197 16.37 11.07 -6.97
N PHE A 198 15.63 11.74 -7.85
CA PHE A 198 15.11 13.07 -7.56
C PHE A 198 13.97 13.06 -6.55
N ASP A 199 13.10 12.06 -6.61
CA ASP A 199 12.03 11.87 -5.63
C ASP A 199 12.61 11.58 -4.24
N PHE A 200 13.61 10.69 -4.17
CA PHE A 200 14.35 10.41 -2.94
C PHE A 200 15.01 11.67 -2.36
N LEU A 201 15.69 12.46 -3.19
CA LEU A 201 16.32 13.71 -2.74
C LEU A 201 15.29 14.70 -2.20
N SER A 202 14.14 14.83 -2.86
CA SER A 202 13.04 15.70 -2.41
C SER A 202 12.54 15.28 -1.03
N ASP A 203 12.34 13.99 -0.82
CA ASP A 203 11.91 13.43 0.47
C ASP A 203 13.00 13.54 1.54
N PHE A 204 14.26 13.34 1.16
CA PHE A 204 15.41 13.44 2.04
C PHE A 204 15.53 14.84 2.65
N PHE A 205 15.46 15.87 1.81
CA PHE A 205 15.48 17.26 2.29
C PHE A 205 14.22 17.66 3.08
N SER A 206 13.15 16.90 2.94
CA SER A 206 11.91 17.05 3.72
C SER A 206 11.90 16.21 5.01
N GLN A 207 13.01 15.54 5.36
CA GLN A 207 13.14 14.63 6.51
C GLN A 207 12.15 13.46 6.46
N ASN A 208 11.91 12.91 5.26
CA ASN A 208 10.91 11.87 5.01
C ASN A 208 11.46 10.76 4.07
N ALA A 209 12.75 10.48 4.18
CA ALA A 209 13.44 9.44 3.42
C ALA A 209 14.24 8.52 4.33
N ASP A 210 13.54 7.83 5.24
CA ASP A 210 14.09 6.76 6.07
C ASP A 210 14.16 5.47 5.26
N TYR A 211 15.27 5.29 4.54
CA TYR A 211 15.49 4.17 3.61
C TYR A 211 15.80 2.88 4.36
N ASN A 212 16.56 2.96 5.45
CA ASN A 212 16.95 1.80 6.25
C ASN A 212 15.94 1.44 7.35
N ASN A 213 14.85 2.22 7.48
CA ASN A 213 13.76 2.07 8.44
C ASN A 213 14.25 2.14 9.90
N ASP A 214 15.24 3.00 10.20
CA ASP A 214 15.77 3.21 11.56
C ASP A 214 15.02 4.30 12.36
N GLY A 215 14.05 4.96 11.71
CA GLY A 215 13.23 6.03 12.26
C GLY A 215 13.80 7.44 12.03
N PHE A 216 14.94 7.59 11.34
CA PHE A 216 15.60 8.87 11.13
C PHE A 216 16.11 9.04 9.70
N THR A 217 15.58 10.02 8.96
CA THR A 217 16.20 10.45 7.70
C THR A 217 17.55 11.14 7.94
N ASN A 218 18.64 10.47 7.58
CA ASN A 218 19.99 10.93 7.82
C ASN A 218 20.99 10.46 6.75
N SER A 219 22.27 10.81 6.89
CA SER A 219 23.29 10.46 5.87
C SER A 219 23.43 8.96 5.59
N ALA A 220 23.07 8.09 6.53
CA ALA A 220 23.05 6.65 6.30
C ALA A 220 22.06 6.28 5.20
N ASP A 221 20.81 6.75 5.27
CA ASP A 221 19.77 6.53 4.24
C ASP A 221 20.23 6.97 2.87
N PHE A 222 20.85 8.14 2.80
CA PHE A 222 21.36 8.69 1.55
C PHE A 222 22.40 7.75 0.89
N PHE A 223 23.36 7.25 1.68
CA PHE A 223 24.38 6.35 1.12
C PHE A 223 23.83 4.96 0.83
N ASP A 224 22.94 4.44 1.68
CA ASP A 224 22.30 3.14 1.49
C ASP A 224 21.42 3.14 0.22
N PHE A 225 20.64 4.21 0.01
CA PHE A 225 19.88 4.43 -1.22
C PHE A 225 20.80 4.50 -2.44
N LEU A 226 21.90 5.27 -2.40
CA LEU A 226 22.81 5.37 -3.55
C LEU A 226 23.48 4.03 -3.90
N VAL A 227 23.86 3.24 -2.90
CA VAL A 227 24.41 1.89 -3.12
C VAL A 227 23.38 1.03 -3.84
N CYS A 228 22.12 1.08 -3.43
CA CYS A 228 21.05 0.35 -4.10
C CYS A 228 20.76 0.91 -5.50
N PHE A 229 20.71 2.23 -5.65
CA PHE A 229 20.42 2.95 -6.90
C PHE A 229 21.43 2.69 -8.01
N PHE A 230 22.69 2.41 -7.68
CA PHE A 230 23.71 2.06 -8.68
C PHE A 230 23.91 0.55 -8.87
N ALA A 231 23.24 -0.28 -8.05
CA ALA A 231 23.15 -1.71 -8.29
C ALA A 231 22.03 -2.01 -9.32
N PRO A 232 22.18 -3.06 -10.15
CA PRO A 232 21.07 -3.52 -10.97
C PRO A 232 19.93 -4.01 -10.07
N CYS A 233 18.70 -3.62 -10.40
CA CYS A 233 17.51 -4.26 -9.84
C CYS A 233 17.59 -5.79 -10.08
N PRO A 234 17.39 -6.62 -9.04
CA PRO A 234 17.37 -8.07 -9.18
C PRO A 234 16.22 -8.58 -10.06
#